data_AF-A0A9D4LX83-F1
#
_entry.id   AF-A0A9D4LX83-F1
#
_cell.length_a   1.000
_cell.length_b   1.000
_cell.length_c   1.000
_cell.angle_alpha   90.00
_cell.angle_beta   90.00
_cell.angle_gamma   90.00
#
_symmetry.space_group_name_H-M   'P 1'
#
loop_
_entity.id
_entity.type
_entity.pdbx_description
1 polymer ?
#
loop_
_entity_poly.entity_id
_entity_poly.type
_entity_poly.pdbx_seq_one_letter_code
_entity_poly.pdbx_strand_id
1 'polypeptide(L)'
;MIDLSAAWLAVRECFSGAIVKGCVFHWTKAVWARVMDLGLKPAYMQRSSAFNLIRQLLCLPFLPAQHIGPTFMKFAEHERAHPEREKRNRLMDYIFANGLTILYSMLTVGPCLVTRSEQITTLKVIFLFSPPPFCL
;
A
#
# COMPACT_ATOMS: atom_id res chain seq x y z
N MET A 1 -10.68 8.80 -7.76
CA MET A 1 -9.66 7.79 -7.39
C MET A 1 -8.72 7.70 -8.57
N ILE A 2 -7.43 8.04 -8.42
CA ILE A 2 -6.49 7.91 -9.55
C ILE A 2 -6.28 6.42 -9.74
N ASP A 3 -6.77 5.90 -10.86
CA ASP A 3 -6.53 4.53 -11.28
C ASP A 3 -5.06 4.39 -11.68
N LEU A 4 -4.26 3.79 -10.79
CA LEU A 4 -2.84 3.53 -11.02
C LEU A 4 -2.64 2.46 -12.10
N SER A 5 -3.68 1.70 -12.49
CA SER A 5 -3.54 0.61 -13.47
C SER A 5 -3.17 1.14 -14.86
N ALA A 6 -3.84 2.18 -15.35
CA ALA A 6 -3.53 2.80 -16.64
C ALA A 6 -2.13 3.46 -16.65
N ALA A 7 -1.78 4.14 -15.56
CA ALA A 7 -0.45 4.74 -15.41
C ALA A 7 0.65 3.67 -15.36
N TRP A 8 0.39 2.52 -14.72
CA TRP A 8 1.34 1.41 -14.67
C TRP A 8 1.53 0.75 -16.04
N LEU A 9 0.47 0.59 -16.81
CA LEU A 9 0.55 0.06 -18.18
C LEU A 9 1.39 0.99 -19.06
N ALA A 10 1.10 2.30 -19.03
CA ALA A 10 1.86 3.29 -19.80
C ALA A 10 3.34 3.33 -19.40
N VAL A 11 3.67 3.23 -18.11
CA VAL A 11 5.07 3.19 -17.65
C VAL A 11 5.78 1.93 -18.15
N ARG A 12 5.11 0.77 -18.14
CA ARG A 12 5.69 -0.48 -18.65
C ARG A 12 5.90 -0.46 -20.16
N GLU A 13 4.99 0.18 -20.90
CA GLU A 13 5.07 0.32 -22.35
C GLU A 13 6.19 1.30 -22.75
N CYS A 14 6.23 2.48 -22.14
CA CYS A 14 7.23 3.50 -22.45
C CYS A 14 8.63 3.19 -21.89
N PHE A 15 8.71 2.42 -20.81
CA PHE A 15 9.96 2.12 -20.10
C PHE A 15 10.07 0.62 -19.83
N SER A 16 10.41 -0.16 -20.86
CA SER A 16 10.47 -1.63 -20.83
C SER A 16 11.47 -2.24 -19.82
N GLY A 17 12.34 -1.43 -19.22
CA GLY A 17 13.26 -1.84 -18.13
C GLY A 17 12.89 -1.30 -16.74
N ALA A 18 11.83 -0.50 -16.61
CA ALA A 18 11.50 0.14 -15.35
C ALA A 18 10.76 -0.83 -14.40
N ILE A 19 11.30 -0.97 -13.19
CA ILE A 19 10.64 -1.70 -12.11
C ILE A 19 9.62 -0.75 -11.45
N VAL A 20 8.35 -0.94 -11.76
CA VAL A 20 7.26 -0.22 -11.10
C VAL A 20 7.09 -0.74 -9.68
N LYS A 21 7.24 0.15 -8.69
CA LYS A 21 7.02 -0.16 -7.28
C LYS A 21 5.84 0.65 -6.73
N GLY A 22 5.04 0.01 -5.88
CA GLY A 22 4.06 0.73 -5.06
C GLY A 22 4.74 1.80 -4.18
N CYS A 23 4.01 2.86 -3.84
CA CYS A 23 4.50 3.94 -2.97
C CYS A 23 3.71 3.98 -1.65
N VAL A 24 4.44 4.12 -0.54
CA VAL A 24 3.86 4.19 0.82
C VAL A 24 2.89 5.37 0.98
N PHE A 25 3.11 6.47 0.25
CA PHE A 25 2.19 7.59 0.22
C PHE A 25 0.81 7.19 -0.32
N HIS A 26 0.79 6.51 -1.48
CA HIS A 26 -0.46 6.03 -2.09
C HIS A 26 -1.10 4.92 -1.28
N TRP A 27 -0.31 4.04 -0.68
CA TRP A 27 -0.79 3.05 0.30
C TRP A 27 -1.53 3.71 1.46
N THR A 28 -0.86 4.64 2.15
CA THR A 28 -1.42 5.37 3.29
C THR A 28 -2.69 6.11 2.90
N LYS A 29 -2.69 6.78 1.75
CA LYS A 29 -3.87 7.49 1.23
C LYS A 29 -5.04 6.54 0.96
N ALA A 30 -4.79 5.39 0.34
CA ALA A 30 -5.83 4.40 0.01
C ALA A 30 -6.42 3.75 1.26
N VAL A 31 -5.58 3.33 2.20
CA VAL A 31 -6.02 2.76 3.48
C VAL A 31 -6.79 3.81 4.29
N TRP A 32 -6.29 5.04 4.35
CA TRP A 32 -6.93 6.11 5.12
C TRP A 32 -8.28 6.54 4.55
N ALA A 33 -8.39 6.64 3.22
CA ALA A 33 -9.68 6.86 2.56
C ALA A 33 -10.70 5.79 2.97
N ARG A 34 -10.29 4.51 2.94
CA ARG A 34 -11.17 3.41 3.32
C ARG A 34 -11.56 3.44 4.81
N VAL A 35 -10.63 3.82 5.69
CA VAL A 35 -10.91 4.03 7.13
C VAL A 35 -11.98 5.11 7.35
N MET A 36 -11.93 6.20 6.58
CA MET A 36 -12.96 7.25 6.64
C MET A 36 -14.30 6.76 6.11
N ASP A 37 -14.33 6.09 4.96
CA ASP A 37 -15.56 5.56 4.33
C ASP A 37 -16.30 4.57 5.23
N LEU A 38 -15.56 3.77 6.01
CA LEU A 38 -16.13 2.80 6.93
C LEU A 38 -16.53 3.40 8.27
N GLY A 39 -16.31 4.71 8.48
CA GLY A 39 -16.61 5.39 9.74
C GLY A 39 -15.70 4.95 10.90
N LEU A 40 -14.49 4.47 10.61
CA LEU A 40 -13.50 4.04 11.62
C LEU A 40 -12.59 5.19 12.08
N LYS A 41 -12.66 6.36 11.43
CA LYS A 41 -11.87 7.56 11.81
C LYS A 41 -12.05 7.95 13.29
N PRO A 42 -13.27 8.00 13.87
CA PRO A 42 -13.42 8.35 15.29
C PRO A 42 -12.71 7.34 16.21
N ALA A 43 -12.86 6.04 15.93
CA ALA A 43 -12.22 4.98 16.70
C ALA A 43 -10.69 5.10 16.67
N TYR A 44 -10.12 5.47 15.51
CA TYR A 44 -8.70 5.77 15.37
C TYR A 44 -8.26 7.01 16.17
N MET A 45 -8.98 8.13 16.01
CA MET A 45 -8.62 9.40 16.68
C MET A 45 -8.71 9.30 18.20
N GLN A 46 -9.66 8.52 18.72
CA GLN A 46 -9.85 8.27 20.15
C GLN A 46 -8.94 7.16 20.70
N ARG A 47 -8.04 6.59 19.87
CA ARG A 47 -7.15 5.48 20.24
C ARG A 47 -7.87 4.27 20.83
N SER A 48 -9.01 3.91 20.24
CA SER A 48 -9.91 2.87 20.75
C SER A 48 -9.87 1.57 19.92
N SER A 49 -11.02 0.93 19.69
CA SER A 49 -11.21 -0.43 19.13
C SER A 49 -10.39 -0.73 17.87
N ALA A 50 -10.27 0.22 16.95
CA ALA A 50 -9.62 0.03 15.64
C ALA A 50 -8.22 0.65 15.54
N PHE A 51 -7.72 1.30 16.61
CA PHE A 51 -6.49 2.09 16.54
C PHE A 51 -5.27 1.24 16.18
N ASN A 52 -5.07 0.14 16.89
CA ASN A 52 -3.91 -0.73 16.67
C ASN A 52 -3.94 -1.39 15.30
N LEU A 53 -5.12 -1.91 14.89
CA LEU A 53 -5.31 -2.50 13.57
C LEU A 53 -4.93 -1.53 12.45
N ILE A 54 -5.49 -0.31 12.48
CA ILE A 54 -5.24 0.68 11.41
C ILE A 54 -3.75 1.02 11.34
N ARG A 55 -3.07 1.19 12.49
CA ARG A 55 -1.62 1.43 12.51
C ARG A 55 -0.83 0.24 11.94
N GLN A 56 -1.18 -0.97 12.35
CA GLN A 56 -0.55 -2.19 11.86
C GLN A 56 -0.70 -2.34 10.34
N LEU A 57 -1.89 -2.03 9.81
CA LEU A 57 -2.14 -2.02 8.37
C LEU A 57 -1.35 -0.93 7.65
N LEU A 58 -1.29 0.29 8.19
CA LEU A 58 -0.46 1.36 7.63
C LEU A 58 1.03 0.98 7.61
N CYS A 59 1.50 0.22 8.60
CA CYS A 59 2.88 -0.24 8.69
C CYS A 59 3.20 -1.51 7.88
N LEU A 60 2.19 -2.18 7.33
CA LEU A 60 2.36 -3.45 6.61
C LEU A 60 3.43 -3.42 5.50
N PRO A 61 3.57 -2.34 4.69
CA PRO A 61 4.60 -2.27 3.64
C PRO A 61 6.05 -2.20 4.15
N PHE A 62 6.27 -1.97 5.45
CA PHE A 62 7.61 -1.95 6.04
C PHE A 62 8.09 -3.33 6.49
N LEU A 63 7.22 -4.35 6.42
CA LEU A 63 7.63 -5.72 6.72
C LEU A 63 8.42 -6.32 5.55
N PRO A 64 9.37 -7.23 5.82
CA PRO A 64 9.95 -8.06 4.77
C PRO A 64 8.87 -8.82 4.00
N ALA A 65 9.12 -9.01 2.72
CA ALA A 65 8.27 -9.70 1.75
C ALA A 65 7.56 -10.93 2.31
N GLN A 66 8.35 -11.87 2.84
CA GLN A 66 7.86 -13.14 3.34
C GLN A 66 6.96 -13.02 4.57
N HIS A 67 6.96 -11.88 5.25
CA HIS A 67 6.20 -11.66 6.48
C HIS A 67 4.91 -10.87 6.27
N ILE A 68 4.73 -10.21 5.12
CA ILE A 68 3.52 -9.41 4.83
C ILE A 68 2.26 -10.29 4.89
N GLY A 69 2.20 -11.35 4.08
CA GLY A 69 1.04 -12.26 4.02
C GLY A 69 0.72 -12.93 5.36
N PRO A 70 1.70 -13.59 6.01
CA PRO A 70 1.49 -14.21 7.32
C PRO A 70 1.04 -13.21 8.40
N THR A 71 1.60 -12.01 8.42
CA THR A 71 1.23 -10.98 9.41
C THR A 71 -0.19 -10.47 9.16
N PHE A 72 -0.56 -10.28 7.89
CA PHE A 72 -1.92 -9.88 7.53
C PHE A 72 -2.97 -10.94 7.95
N MET A 73 -2.68 -12.23 7.75
CA MET A 73 -3.58 -13.31 8.21
C MET A 73 -3.73 -13.33 9.73
N LYS A 74 -2.64 -13.10 10.48
CA LYS A 74 -2.71 -12.97 11.96
C LYS A 74 -3.62 -11.83 12.41
N PHE A 75 -3.62 -10.70 11.68
CA PHE A 75 -4.57 -9.63 11.96
C PHE A 75 -6.00 -10.12 11.75
N ALA A 76 -6.32 -10.80 10.65
CA ALA A 76 -7.67 -11.32 10.42
C ALA A 76 -8.15 -12.29 11.52
N GLU A 77 -7.24 -13.12 12.06
CA GLU A 77 -7.55 -14.09 13.10
C GLU A 77 -7.85 -13.46 14.46
N HIS A 78 -7.06 -12.46 14.86
CA HIS A 78 -7.20 -11.75 16.14
C HIS A 78 -8.54 -11.01 16.26
N GLU A 79 -9.15 -10.76 15.11
CA GLU A 79 -10.19 -9.77 14.96
C GLU A 79 -11.61 -10.34 14.98
N ARG A 80 -11.71 -11.65 15.25
CA ARG A 80 -12.97 -12.40 15.31
C ARG A 80 -13.90 -11.97 16.45
N ALA A 81 -13.38 -11.37 17.52
CA ALA A 81 -14.13 -11.05 18.74
C ALA A 81 -14.29 -9.54 19.04
N HIS A 82 -14.00 -8.65 18.08
CA HIS A 82 -13.94 -7.21 18.34
C HIS A 82 -15.26 -6.45 18.12
N PRO A 83 -15.53 -5.37 18.90
CA PRO A 83 -16.55 -4.40 18.55
C PRO A 83 -16.22 -3.79 17.17
N GLU A 84 -17.26 -3.56 16.36
CA GLU A 84 -17.11 -3.10 14.97
C GLU A 84 -16.45 -4.11 14.00
N ARG A 85 -16.50 -5.41 14.32
CA ARG A 85 -16.01 -6.52 13.48
C ARG A 85 -16.35 -6.34 12.00
N GLU A 86 -17.59 -5.99 11.68
CA GLU A 86 -18.05 -5.82 10.30
C GLU A 86 -17.24 -4.75 9.55
N LYS A 87 -17.12 -3.54 10.13
CA LYS A 87 -16.36 -2.44 9.52
C LYS A 87 -14.90 -2.82 9.34
N ARG A 88 -14.29 -3.43 10.35
CA ARG A 88 -12.89 -3.80 10.31
C ARG A 88 -12.61 -4.95 9.34
N ASN A 89 -13.51 -5.93 9.22
CA ASN A 89 -13.42 -6.97 8.19
C ASN A 89 -13.49 -6.36 6.79
N ARG A 90 -14.43 -5.43 6.55
CA ARG A 90 -14.52 -4.71 5.26
C ARG A 90 -13.28 -3.88 4.93
N LEU A 91 -12.52 -3.44 5.95
CA LEU A 91 -11.20 -2.81 5.74
C LEU A 91 -10.15 -3.85 5.35
N MET A 92 -10.12 -5.00 6.03
CA MET A 92 -9.23 -6.11 5.70
C MET A 92 -9.52 -6.64 4.29
N ASP A 93 -10.78 -6.89 3.94
CA ASP A 93 -11.18 -7.38 2.62
C ASP A 93 -10.77 -6.40 1.52
N TYR A 94 -10.93 -5.09 1.76
CA TYR A 94 -10.46 -4.07 0.82
C TYR A 94 -8.94 -4.15 0.62
N ILE A 95 -8.17 -4.31 1.69
CA ILE A 95 -6.71 -4.44 1.62
C ILE A 95 -6.29 -5.76 0.98
N PHE A 96 -7.02 -6.85 1.21
CA PHE A 96 -6.75 -8.13 0.56
C PHE A 96 -6.99 -8.02 -0.95
N ALA A 97 -8.12 -7.45 -1.37
CA ALA A 97 -8.49 -7.32 -2.77
C ALA A 97 -7.62 -6.30 -3.56
N ASN A 98 -7.17 -5.22 -2.92
CA ASN A 98 -6.47 -4.11 -3.60
C ASN A 98 -5.01 -3.96 -3.19
N GLY A 99 -4.70 -4.30 -1.94
CA GLY A 99 -3.39 -4.11 -1.33
C GLY A 99 -2.39 -5.21 -1.65
N LEU A 100 -2.83 -6.46 -1.87
CA LEU A 100 -1.94 -7.52 -2.35
C LEU A 100 -1.38 -7.21 -3.73
N THR A 101 -2.12 -6.54 -4.63
CA THR A 101 -1.60 -6.12 -5.94
C THR A 101 -0.52 -5.03 -5.80
N ILE A 102 -0.70 -4.10 -4.85
CA ILE A 102 0.27 -3.03 -4.56
C ILE A 102 1.50 -3.59 -3.84
N LEU A 103 1.34 -4.53 -2.91
CA LEU A 103 2.44 -5.18 -2.19
C LEU A 103 3.16 -6.21 -3.08
N TYR A 104 2.47 -7.00 -3.90
CA TYR A 104 3.13 -7.89 -4.87
C TYR A 104 3.94 -7.10 -5.90
N SER A 105 3.52 -5.90 -6.33
CA SER A 105 4.37 -5.02 -7.14
C SER A 105 5.64 -4.53 -6.42
N MET A 106 5.67 -4.55 -5.08
CA MET A 106 6.89 -4.33 -4.29
C MET A 106 7.75 -5.60 -4.18
N LEU A 107 7.17 -6.80 -4.32
CA LEU A 107 7.81 -8.10 -4.05
C LEU A 107 8.20 -8.91 -5.28
N THR A 108 7.67 -8.62 -6.48
CA THR A 108 8.11 -9.24 -7.72
C THR A 108 9.38 -8.57 -8.25
N VAL A 109 10.46 -8.72 -7.49
CA VAL A 109 11.81 -8.84 -8.05
C VAL A 109 12.43 -10.01 -7.28
N GLY A 110 12.40 -11.19 -7.91
CA GLY A 110 13.19 -12.33 -7.45
C GLY A 110 14.69 -11.97 -7.43
N PRO A 111 15.56 -12.81 -6.85
CA PRO A 111 16.98 -12.54 -6.78
C PRO A 111 17.50 -12.35 -8.21
N CYS A 112 17.76 -11.09 -8.57
CA CYS A 112 18.54 -10.76 -9.75
C CYS A 112 19.92 -11.32 -9.45
N LEU A 113 20.26 -12.46 -10.04
CA LEU A 113 21.63 -12.94 -10.11
C LEU A 113 22.44 -11.78 -10.66
N VAL A 114 23.26 -11.19 -9.80
CA VAL A 114 24.16 -10.09 -10.12
C VAL A 114 25.24 -10.68 -11.03
N THR A 115 24.97 -10.73 -12.32
CA THR A 115 26.04 -10.73 -13.31
C THR A 115 26.36 -9.27 -13.59
N ARG A 116 27.48 -8.87 -12.98
CA ARG A 116 28.29 -7.65 -13.16
C ARG A 116 27.99 -6.88 -14.46
N SER A 117 27.85 -5.56 -14.30
CA SER A 117 27.75 -4.53 -15.35
C SER A 117 26.34 -4.29 -15.93
N GLU A 118 25.54 -3.48 -15.25
CA GLU A 118 24.85 -2.31 -15.84
C GLU A 118 24.03 -1.60 -14.75
N GLN A 119 24.06 -0.28 -14.75
CA GLN A 119 23.39 0.56 -13.77
C GLN A 119 21.87 0.38 -13.85
N ILE A 120 21.28 -0.32 -12.87
CA ILE A 120 19.83 -0.40 -12.71
C ILE A 120 19.32 0.99 -12.31
N THR A 121 18.85 1.76 -13.28
CA THR A 121 18.06 2.98 -13.09
C THR A 121 16.72 2.59 -12.46
N THR A 122 16.71 2.48 -11.13
CA THR A 122 15.48 2.33 -10.37
C THR A 122 14.67 3.61 -10.53
N LEU A 123 13.71 3.63 -11.45
CA LEU A 123 12.76 4.72 -11.60
C LEU A 123 11.82 4.70 -10.38
N LYS A 124 12.27 5.33 -9.30
CA LYS A 124 11.38 5.83 -8.26
C LYS A 124 10.46 6.80 -8.98
N VAL A 125 9.22 6.39 -9.27
CA VAL A 125 8.14 7.29 -9.66
C VAL A 125 7.79 8.14 -8.42
N ILE A 126 8.73 9.01 -8.04
CA ILE A 126 8.48 10.19 -7.25
C ILE A 126 7.85 11.12 -8.27
N PHE A 127 6.54 11.23 -8.24
CA PHE A 127 5.88 12.41 -8.77
C PHE A 127 6.41 13.60 -7.96
N LEU A 128 7.52 14.19 -8.41
CA LEU A 128 7.94 15.52 -8.02
C LEU A 128 6.89 16.46 -8.61
N PHE A 129 5.80 16.69 -7.87
CA PHE A 129 5.07 17.93 -8.03
C PHE A 129 6.01 19.04 -7.53
N SER A 130 6.76 19.63 -8.45
CA SER A 130 7.21 21.00 -8.28
C SER A 130 5.93 21.84 -8.06
N PRO A 131 5.82 22.64 -6.99
CA PRO A 131 4.73 23.59 -6.92
C PRO A 131 4.86 24.53 -8.13
N PRO A 132 3.75 24.91 -8.81
CA PRO A 132 3.84 25.98 -9.78
C PRO A 132 4.28 27.26 -9.05
N PRO A 133 5.08 28.14 -9.69
CA PRO A 133 5.44 29.40 -9.09
C PRO A 133 4.16 30.22 -8.88
N PHE A 134 4.14 30.95 -7.78
CA PHE A 134 3.15 31.98 -7.48
C PHE A 134 2.70 32.76 -8.73
N CYS A 135 1.40 32.77 -8.95
CA CYS A 135 0.56 33.77 -9.65
C CYS A 135 -0.88 33.33 -9.32
N LEU A 136 -1.70 34.00 -8.51
CA LEU A 136 -1.78 35.40 -8.04
C LEU A 136 -2.00 35.44 -6.53
#